data_AF-A0A0G2I6P7-F1
#
_entry.id   AF-A0A0G2I6P7-F1
#
_cell.length_a   1.000
_cell.length_b   1.000
_cell.length_c   1.000
_cell.angle_alpha   90.00
_cell.angle_beta   90.00
_cell.angle_gamma   90.00
#
_symmetry.space_group_name_H-M   'P 1'
#
loop_
_entity.id
_entity.type
_entity.pdbx_description
1 polymer ?
#
loop_
_entity_poly.entity_id
_entity_poly.type
_entity_poly.pdbx_seq_one_letter_code
_entity_poly.pdbx_strand_id
1 'polypeptide(L)'
;MLYHRKDSNASARAQQYGKYHGLHHYEHFTASTLPLPPPPALCDDPSAAGPNTRQHVPSLDLPPLPRLLGHENLDEWDDILVRTLRLHGLADYVTTPYPGVPEPPSSSPWAATKYLGSGGNAGGLAHEQWERDRALVCLLITGSFSLDVRDTLLACGYDPSETNPKLIYDLVQEALPKAAGEGVASWLRELNCISPSEPRFGGSLREYCLRLSYLRRRLYVAEPQPNDNLVLVMAILGLGRDAKYEDLSMALGQQLERGGMSWARFMGDLAGVHGRQVAERRKTRRKVQEEPV
;
A
#
# COMPACT_ATOMS: atom_id res chain seq x y z
N MET A 1 -38.63 -10.12 42.38
CA MET A 1 -38.54 -11.59 42.54
C MET A 1 -37.66 -12.13 41.43
N LEU A 2 -36.46 -12.56 41.81
CA LEU A 2 -35.48 -13.25 41.00
C LEU A 2 -35.93 -14.68 40.75
N TYR A 3 -35.82 -15.19 39.52
CA TYR A 3 -35.42 -16.57 39.29
C TYR A 3 -34.53 -16.67 38.05
N HIS A 4 -33.32 -17.14 38.31
CA HIS A 4 -32.30 -17.55 37.36
C HIS A 4 -32.74 -18.79 36.57
N ARG A 5 -32.35 -18.87 35.30
CA ARG A 5 -32.15 -20.17 34.62
C ARG A 5 -30.80 -20.13 33.90
N LYS A 6 -29.84 -20.85 34.48
CA LYS A 6 -28.48 -21.08 33.99
C LYS A 6 -28.43 -22.40 33.22
N ASP A 7 -27.62 -22.37 32.15
CA ASP A 7 -26.68 -23.37 31.64
C ASP A 7 -27.14 -24.81 31.41
N SER A 8 -27.03 -25.26 30.14
CA SER A 8 -26.56 -26.59 29.73
C SER A 8 -26.45 -26.67 28.20
N ASN A 9 -25.30 -26.35 27.61
CA ASN A 9 -24.88 -26.86 26.28
C ASN A 9 -23.41 -26.57 25.94
N ALA A 10 -22.50 -26.75 26.90
CA ALA A 10 -21.06 -26.52 26.71
C ALA A 10 -20.20 -27.81 26.73
N SER A 11 -20.77 -28.98 26.41
CA SER A 11 -20.03 -30.26 26.54
C SER A 11 -20.02 -31.18 25.30
N ALA A 12 -20.37 -30.67 24.10
CA ALA A 12 -20.38 -31.49 22.88
C ALA A 12 -19.22 -31.20 21.90
N ARG A 13 -18.36 -30.20 22.14
CA ARG A 13 -17.32 -29.76 21.19
C ARG A 13 -15.87 -30.08 21.59
N ALA A 14 -15.66 -30.69 22.76
CA ALA A 14 -14.32 -30.97 23.30
C ALA A 14 -13.76 -32.36 22.95
N GLN A 15 -14.41 -33.15 22.09
CA GLN A 15 -13.97 -34.52 21.75
C GLN A 15 -13.33 -34.69 20.35
N GLN A 16 -13.01 -33.59 19.63
CA GLN A 16 -12.45 -33.68 18.27
C GLN A 16 -10.94 -33.38 18.13
N TYR A 17 -10.23 -33.09 19.23
CA TYR A 17 -8.80 -32.72 19.20
C TYR A 17 -7.85 -33.80 19.76
N GLY A 18 -8.02 -35.06 19.34
CA GLY A 18 -7.28 -36.18 19.94
C GLY A 18 -6.87 -37.32 19.02
N LYS A 19 -6.73 -37.09 17.71
CA LYS A 19 -6.26 -38.13 16.77
C LYS A 19 -5.50 -37.47 15.62
N TYR A 20 -4.20 -37.25 15.78
CA TYR A 20 -3.15 -37.31 14.73
C TYR A 20 -1.79 -37.07 15.40
N HIS A 21 -1.37 -38.03 16.24
CA HIS A 21 0.02 -38.17 16.62
C HIS A 21 0.40 -39.64 16.47
N GLY A 22 1.46 -39.88 15.70
CA GLY A 22 2.18 -41.16 15.65
C GLY A 22 1.90 -41.98 14.41
N LEU A 23 2.82 -41.92 13.45
CA LEU A 23 3.40 -43.03 12.69
C LEU A 23 3.94 -42.49 11.37
N HIS A 24 5.25 -42.21 11.28
CA HIS A 24 6.00 -42.54 10.07
C HIS A 24 7.43 -42.91 10.44
N HIS A 25 7.76 -44.14 10.05
CA HIS A 25 9.03 -44.82 10.21
C HIS A 25 10.19 -44.03 9.62
N TYR A 26 11.30 -44.02 10.35
CA TYR A 26 12.63 -43.84 9.79
C TYR A 26 13.01 -45.10 9.03
N GLU A 27 13.07 -45.03 7.70
CA GLU A 27 13.85 -45.98 6.91
C GLU A 27 15.11 -45.29 6.37
N HIS A 28 16.22 -45.94 6.66
CA HIS A 28 17.56 -45.62 6.22
C HIS A 28 17.63 -45.63 4.69
N PHE A 29 17.94 -44.49 4.08
CA PHE A 29 18.49 -44.45 2.72
C PHE A 29 20.00 -44.25 2.78
N THR A 30 20.70 -45.30 2.38
CA THR A 30 22.13 -45.35 2.10
C THR A 30 22.51 -44.34 1.01
N ALA A 31 23.61 -43.64 1.24
CA ALA A 31 24.24 -42.73 0.30
C ALA A 31 24.49 -43.41 -1.07
N SER A 32 23.80 -42.93 -2.11
CA SER A 32 24.22 -43.14 -3.49
C SER A 32 24.94 -41.89 -3.96
N THR A 33 26.25 -42.02 -4.11
CA THR A 33 27.15 -41.09 -4.75
C THR A 33 26.74 -40.90 -6.21
N LEU A 34 26.28 -39.69 -6.56
CA LEU A 34 26.13 -39.28 -7.95
C LEU A 34 27.52 -39.15 -8.59
N PRO A 35 27.75 -39.68 -9.81
CA PRO A 35 29.05 -39.55 -10.47
C PRO A 35 29.25 -38.10 -10.94
N LEU A 36 30.41 -37.53 -10.57
CA LEU A 36 30.90 -36.25 -11.08
C LEU A 36 31.04 -36.30 -12.61
N PRO A 37 30.66 -35.25 -13.35
CA PRO A 37 31.00 -35.13 -14.76
C PRO A 37 32.53 -35.01 -14.93
N PRO A 38 33.11 -35.55 -16.02
CA PRO A 38 34.55 -35.49 -16.24
C PRO A 38 35.01 -34.03 -16.45
N PRO A 39 36.25 -33.68 -16.05
CA PRO A 39 36.79 -32.36 -16.32
C PRO A 39 36.95 -32.14 -17.83
N PRO A 40 36.70 -30.92 -18.34
CA PRO A 40 36.96 -30.62 -19.75
C PRO A 40 38.45 -30.75 -20.04
N ALA A 41 38.76 -31.41 -21.15
CA ALA A 41 40.12 -31.65 -21.62
C ALA A 41 40.86 -30.32 -21.85
N LEU A 42 42.07 -30.23 -21.31
CA LEU A 42 43.08 -29.27 -21.69
C LEU A 42 43.51 -29.56 -23.14
N CYS A 43 43.15 -28.67 -24.05
CA CYS A 43 43.83 -28.52 -25.33
C CYS A 43 44.28 -27.06 -25.45
N ASP A 44 45.58 -26.86 -25.23
CA ASP A 44 46.29 -25.68 -25.69
C ASP A 44 46.36 -25.70 -27.23
N ASP A 45 45.88 -24.64 -27.89
CA ASP A 45 46.65 -23.98 -28.94
C ASP A 45 46.12 -22.55 -29.20
N PRO A 46 47.00 -21.54 -29.36
CA PRO A 46 46.63 -20.14 -29.48
C PRO A 46 46.48 -19.69 -30.94
N SER A 47 45.69 -18.63 -31.14
CA SER A 47 45.54 -17.85 -32.38
C SER A 47 44.35 -18.20 -33.28
N ALA A 48 43.24 -17.49 -33.06
CA ALA A 48 42.48 -16.87 -34.15
C ALA A 48 41.56 -15.77 -33.58
N ALA A 49 41.59 -14.60 -34.22
CA ALA A 49 40.95 -13.38 -33.79
C ALA A 49 39.45 -13.31 -34.20
N GLY A 50 38.58 -12.98 -33.24
CA GLY A 50 37.24 -12.38 -33.40
C GLY A 50 36.12 -13.23 -34.02
N PRO A 51 34.82 -12.90 -33.84
CA PRO A 51 34.24 -11.69 -33.26
C PRO A 51 33.41 -11.93 -31.97
N ASN A 52 33.19 -10.85 -31.21
CA ASN A 52 32.33 -10.73 -30.03
C ASN A 52 31.11 -11.67 -29.98
N THR A 53 31.27 -12.81 -29.32
CA THR A 53 30.15 -13.49 -28.65
C THR A 53 29.79 -12.60 -27.46
N ARG A 54 28.79 -11.74 -27.63
CA ARG A 54 28.02 -11.22 -26.49
C ARG A 54 27.57 -12.46 -25.73
N GLN A 55 28.24 -12.77 -24.63
CA GLN A 55 27.78 -13.77 -23.69
C GLN A 55 26.35 -13.36 -23.35
N HIS A 56 25.41 -14.16 -23.82
CA HIS A 56 24.02 -14.09 -23.42
C HIS A 56 24.06 -14.44 -21.94
N VAL A 57 24.11 -13.41 -21.08
CA VAL A 57 23.86 -13.58 -19.65
C VAL A 57 22.53 -14.33 -19.60
N PRO A 58 22.44 -15.51 -18.96
CA PRO A 58 21.17 -16.16 -18.76
C PRO A 58 20.26 -15.12 -18.13
N SER A 59 19.19 -14.75 -18.83
CA SER A 59 18.12 -13.96 -18.25
C SER A 59 17.59 -14.81 -17.10
N LEU A 60 18.11 -14.54 -15.91
CA LEU A 60 17.58 -15.05 -14.66
C LEU A 60 16.13 -14.57 -14.62
N ASP A 61 15.20 -15.45 -14.98
CA ASP A 61 13.78 -15.21 -14.79
C ASP A 61 13.55 -15.11 -13.29
N LEU A 62 13.51 -13.88 -12.82
CA LEU A 62 13.24 -13.59 -11.42
C LEU A 62 11.80 -13.97 -11.13
N PRO A 63 11.53 -14.59 -9.97
CA PRO A 63 10.16 -14.78 -9.54
C PRO A 63 9.49 -13.41 -9.50
N PRO A 64 8.26 -13.27 -10.03
CA PRO A 64 7.56 -12.01 -9.97
C PRO A 64 7.37 -11.61 -8.50
N LEU A 65 7.49 -10.31 -8.23
CA LEU A 65 7.21 -9.77 -6.90
C LEU A 65 5.80 -10.22 -6.48
N PRO A 66 5.63 -10.89 -5.32
CA PRO A 66 4.32 -11.36 -4.90
C PRO A 66 3.37 -10.18 -4.74
N ARG A 67 2.08 -10.43 -4.97
CA ARG A 67 1.06 -9.42 -4.69
C ARG A 67 0.98 -9.21 -3.17
N LEU A 68 1.13 -7.98 -2.71
CA LEU A 68 0.97 -7.62 -1.30
C LEU A 68 -0.53 -7.67 -0.95
N LEU A 69 -0.91 -8.61 -0.08
CA LEU A 69 -2.29 -8.87 0.32
C LEU A 69 -2.66 -8.15 1.63
N GLY A 70 -1.68 -7.87 2.48
CA GLY A 70 -1.87 -7.18 3.74
C GLY A 70 -0.78 -7.57 4.73
N HIS A 71 -1.10 -7.56 6.02
CA HIS A 71 -0.17 -8.00 7.07
C HIS A 71 0.21 -9.49 6.95
N GLU A 72 -0.70 -10.32 6.44
CA GLU A 72 -0.55 -11.77 6.32
C GLU A 72 0.64 -12.23 5.48
N ASN A 73 1.05 -11.44 4.48
CA ASN A 73 2.20 -11.73 3.63
C ASN A 73 3.19 -10.57 3.56
N LEU A 74 3.14 -9.64 4.54
CA LEU A 74 4.02 -8.47 4.57
C LEU A 74 5.49 -8.87 4.66
N ASP A 75 5.83 -9.84 5.53
CA ASP A 75 7.21 -10.28 5.73
C ASP A 75 7.78 -10.97 4.48
N GLU A 76 6.97 -11.80 3.81
CA GLU A 76 7.37 -12.47 2.55
C GLU A 76 7.53 -11.44 1.42
N TRP A 77 6.59 -10.51 1.31
CA TRP A 77 6.65 -9.43 0.33
C TRP A 77 7.90 -8.55 0.54
N ASP A 78 8.20 -8.21 1.78
CA ASP A 78 9.37 -7.40 2.15
C ASP A 78 10.68 -8.08 1.74
N ASP A 79 10.83 -9.35 2.13
CA ASP A 79 12.03 -10.13 1.81
C ASP A 79 12.23 -10.27 0.29
N ILE A 80 11.16 -10.57 -0.47
CA ILE A 80 11.26 -10.70 -1.93
C ILE A 80 11.50 -9.34 -2.60
N LEU A 81 10.87 -8.25 -2.14
CA LEU A 81 11.12 -6.90 -2.64
C LEU A 81 12.58 -6.51 -2.45
N VAL A 82 13.10 -6.61 -1.22
CA VAL A 82 14.48 -6.20 -0.90
C VAL A 82 15.50 -7.04 -1.66
N ARG A 83 15.27 -8.36 -1.82
CA ARG A 83 16.14 -9.22 -2.65
C ARG A 83 16.11 -8.83 -4.12
N THR A 84 14.94 -8.55 -4.66
CA THR A 84 14.76 -8.10 -6.06
C THR A 84 15.49 -6.78 -6.27
N LEU A 85 15.30 -5.80 -5.38
CA LEU A 85 15.98 -4.52 -5.45
C LEU A 85 17.50 -4.67 -5.30
N ARG A 86 17.97 -5.54 -4.41
CA ARG A 86 19.41 -5.81 -4.25
C ARG A 86 20.04 -6.37 -5.52
N LEU A 87 19.35 -7.27 -6.22
CA LEU A 87 19.83 -7.80 -7.49
C LEU A 87 20.00 -6.71 -8.56
N HIS A 88 19.13 -5.70 -8.55
CA HIS A 88 19.21 -4.56 -9.46
C HIS A 88 20.09 -3.41 -8.95
N GLY A 89 20.72 -3.53 -7.77
CA GLY A 89 21.50 -2.45 -7.16
C GLY A 89 20.65 -1.28 -6.65
N LEU A 90 19.36 -1.50 -6.40
CA LEU A 90 18.37 -0.47 -6.02
C LEU A 90 17.90 -0.58 -4.57
N ALA A 91 18.46 -1.49 -3.77
CA ALA A 91 18.01 -1.71 -2.39
C ALA A 91 18.06 -0.44 -1.53
N ASP A 92 19.06 0.42 -1.76
CA ASP A 92 19.27 1.66 -1.00
C ASP A 92 18.08 2.62 -1.07
N TYR A 93 17.25 2.54 -2.11
CA TYR A 93 16.05 3.37 -2.25
C TYR A 93 14.96 3.06 -1.21
N VAL A 94 15.02 1.90 -0.54
CA VAL A 94 14.09 1.52 0.54
C VAL A 94 14.78 1.27 1.88
N THR A 95 16.06 0.89 1.89
CA THR A 95 16.80 0.62 3.13
C THR A 95 17.45 1.85 3.74
N THR A 96 17.81 2.86 2.93
CA THR A 96 18.41 4.10 3.45
C THR A 96 17.40 4.88 4.27
N PRO A 97 17.74 5.35 5.49
CA PRO A 97 16.84 6.17 6.29
C PRO A 97 16.28 7.38 5.54
N TYR A 98 15.09 7.84 5.93
CA TYR A 98 14.44 9.01 5.32
C TYR A 98 15.41 10.21 5.24
N PRO A 99 15.50 10.91 4.09
CA PRO A 99 14.62 10.85 2.91
C PRO A 99 14.93 9.76 1.86
N GLY A 100 15.84 8.82 2.15
CA GLY A 100 16.30 7.80 1.20
C GLY A 100 17.51 8.28 0.38
N VAL A 101 17.71 7.71 -0.81
CA VAL A 101 18.81 8.08 -1.71
C VAL A 101 18.66 9.54 -2.17
N PRO A 102 19.61 10.44 -1.84
CA PRO A 102 19.49 11.87 -2.15
C PRO A 102 19.59 12.14 -3.65
N GLU A 103 18.95 13.23 -4.08
CA GLU A 103 19.02 13.71 -5.46
C GLU A 103 20.46 14.13 -5.82
N PRO A 104 21.05 13.62 -6.91
CA PRO A 104 22.35 14.08 -7.36
C PRO A 104 22.22 15.54 -7.84
N PRO A 105 23.26 16.37 -7.65
CA PRO A 105 23.20 17.76 -8.07
C PRO A 105 22.93 17.84 -9.57
N SER A 106 21.74 18.36 -9.93
CA SER A 106 21.40 18.74 -11.30
C SER A 106 22.53 19.64 -11.80
N SER A 107 23.21 19.18 -12.84
CA SER A 107 24.47 19.70 -13.38
C SER A 107 24.63 21.21 -13.18
N SER A 108 25.26 21.60 -12.08
CA SER A 108 25.50 23.01 -11.81
C SER A 108 26.70 23.46 -12.63
N PRO A 109 26.61 24.53 -13.44
CA PRO A 109 27.70 24.97 -14.29
C PRO A 109 29.01 25.27 -13.52
N TRP A 110 28.92 25.58 -12.22
CA TRP A 110 30.09 25.88 -11.39
C TRP A 110 30.78 24.64 -10.77
N ALA A 111 30.12 23.47 -10.77
CA ALA A 111 30.72 22.21 -10.31
C ALA A 111 31.53 21.50 -11.41
N ALA A 112 31.35 21.90 -12.67
CA ALA A 112 32.04 21.33 -13.83
C ALA A 112 33.52 21.75 -13.97
N THR A 113 33.98 22.75 -13.22
CA THR A 113 35.29 23.38 -13.47
C THR A 113 36.49 22.67 -12.84
N LYS A 114 36.31 21.59 -12.06
CA LYS A 114 37.44 20.93 -11.36
C LYS A 114 37.89 19.58 -11.94
N TYR A 115 37.20 19.04 -12.94
CA TYR A 115 37.57 17.77 -13.59
C TYR A 115 37.49 17.89 -15.12
N LEU A 116 38.25 18.83 -15.68
CA LEU A 116 38.51 18.86 -17.13
C LEU A 116 39.56 17.80 -17.46
N GLY A 117 39.06 16.59 -17.73
CA GLY A 117 39.87 15.46 -18.18
C GLY A 117 39.04 14.29 -18.75
N SER A 118 37.77 14.47 -19.07
CA SER A 118 37.00 13.55 -19.93
C SER A 118 35.69 14.20 -20.33
N GLY A 119 35.40 14.21 -21.63
CA GLY A 119 34.23 14.88 -22.19
C GLY A 119 32.91 14.19 -21.80
N GLY A 120 31.87 15.01 -21.65
CA GLY A 120 30.47 14.62 -21.83
C GLY A 120 29.65 14.51 -20.55
N ASN A 121 28.55 15.29 -20.47
CA ASN A 121 27.22 14.99 -19.89
C ASN A 121 27.06 14.14 -18.60
N ALA A 122 28.09 13.87 -17.81
CA ALA A 122 28.03 12.94 -16.70
C ALA A 122 27.05 13.35 -15.58
N GLY A 123 26.87 14.66 -15.36
CA GLY A 123 25.92 15.17 -14.36
C GLY A 123 24.45 15.00 -14.75
N GLY A 124 24.12 15.15 -16.03
CA GLY A 124 22.76 14.93 -16.54
C GLY A 124 22.39 13.45 -16.58
N LEU A 125 23.34 12.60 -17.01
CA LEU A 125 23.15 11.14 -17.04
C LEU A 125 22.95 10.54 -15.64
N ALA A 126 23.62 11.09 -14.62
CA ALA A 126 23.45 10.66 -13.23
C ALA A 126 22.07 11.04 -12.67
N HIS A 127 21.56 12.23 -13.00
CA HIS A 127 20.23 12.69 -12.58
C HIS A 127 19.11 11.90 -13.26
N GLU A 128 19.16 11.72 -14.58
CA GLU A 128 18.19 10.90 -15.33
C GLU A 128 18.17 9.44 -14.85
N GLN A 129 19.34 8.88 -14.50
CA GLN A 129 19.42 7.54 -13.92
C GLN A 129 18.74 7.48 -12.55
N TRP A 130 19.02 8.45 -11.68
CA TRP A 130 18.39 8.55 -10.36
C TRP A 130 16.85 8.67 -10.44
N GLU A 131 16.33 9.48 -11.37
CA GLU A 131 14.89 9.63 -11.60
C GLU A 131 14.26 8.32 -12.09
N ARG A 132 14.89 7.65 -13.06
CA ARG A 132 14.42 6.37 -13.60
C ARG A 132 14.40 5.29 -12.54
N ASP A 133 15.45 5.21 -11.72
CA ASP A 133 15.55 4.21 -10.65
C ASP A 133 14.46 4.42 -9.60
N ARG A 134 14.20 5.67 -9.19
CA ARG A 134 13.07 5.97 -8.28
C ARG A 134 11.74 5.57 -8.88
N ALA A 135 11.48 5.94 -10.13
CA ALA A 135 10.24 5.59 -10.80
C ALA A 135 10.06 4.07 -10.89
N LEU A 136 11.12 3.33 -11.20
CA LEU A 136 11.11 1.88 -11.28
C LEU A 136 10.77 1.26 -9.91
N VAL A 137 11.42 1.71 -8.83
CA VAL A 137 11.14 1.20 -7.48
C VAL A 137 9.71 1.53 -7.05
N CYS A 138 9.23 2.75 -7.30
CA CYS A 138 7.85 3.13 -7.04
C CYS A 138 6.86 2.24 -7.80
N LEU A 139 7.13 1.95 -9.07
CA LEU A 139 6.29 1.07 -9.87
C LEU A 139 6.29 -0.38 -9.36
N LEU A 140 7.44 -0.90 -8.95
CA LEU A 140 7.54 -2.24 -8.35
C LEU A 140 6.71 -2.34 -7.07
N ILE A 141 6.86 -1.37 -6.17
CA ILE A 141 6.11 -1.32 -4.91
C ILE A 141 4.61 -1.18 -5.20
N THR A 142 4.21 -0.13 -5.91
CA THR A 142 2.78 0.20 -6.12
C THR A 142 2.06 -0.79 -7.03
N GLY A 143 2.77 -1.40 -7.98
CA GLY A 143 2.27 -2.45 -8.86
C GLY A 143 1.98 -3.76 -8.13
N SER A 144 2.65 -4.00 -7.00
CA SER A 144 2.42 -5.19 -6.19
C SER A 144 1.18 -5.11 -5.29
N PHE A 145 0.57 -3.93 -5.12
CA PHE A 145 -0.52 -3.76 -4.16
C PHE A 145 -1.80 -4.52 -4.58
N SER A 146 -2.40 -5.24 -3.63
CA SER A 146 -3.82 -5.58 -3.70
C SER A 146 -4.71 -4.33 -3.63
N LEU A 147 -5.98 -4.49 -3.98
CA LEU A 147 -6.95 -3.40 -3.84
C LEU A 147 -7.08 -3.00 -2.37
N ASP A 148 -7.21 -3.97 -1.47
CA ASP A 148 -7.39 -3.73 -0.03
C ASP A 148 -6.17 -3.04 0.62
N VAL A 149 -4.96 -3.41 0.19
CA VAL A 149 -3.73 -2.73 0.62
C VAL A 149 -3.74 -1.28 0.15
N ARG A 150 -4.02 -1.04 -1.14
CA ARG A 150 -4.08 0.33 -1.69
C ARG A 150 -5.08 1.19 -0.91
N ASP A 151 -6.23 0.64 -0.58
CA ASP A 151 -7.25 1.35 0.18
C ASP A 151 -6.86 1.62 1.63
N THR A 152 -6.19 0.67 2.27
CA THR A 152 -5.62 0.84 3.61
C THR A 152 -4.59 1.97 3.61
N LEU A 153 -3.69 1.96 2.62
CA LEU A 153 -2.66 3.00 2.47
C LEU A 153 -3.30 4.37 2.19
N LEU A 154 -4.29 4.47 1.29
CA LEU A 154 -5.03 5.71 1.04
C LEU A 154 -5.69 6.24 2.32
N ALA A 155 -6.30 5.37 3.13
CA ALA A 155 -6.89 5.74 4.41
C ALA A 155 -5.85 6.13 5.48
N CYS A 156 -4.58 5.80 5.26
CA CYS A 156 -3.44 6.18 6.10
C CYS A 156 -2.65 7.37 5.53
N GLY A 157 -3.15 8.03 4.48
CA GLY A 157 -2.54 9.25 3.91
C GLY A 157 -1.58 9.00 2.75
N TYR A 158 -1.61 7.82 2.13
CA TYR A 158 -0.87 7.56 0.89
C TYR A 158 -1.29 8.52 -0.23
N ASP A 159 -0.31 9.19 -0.84
CA ASP A 159 -0.51 9.98 -2.05
C ASP A 159 -0.10 9.18 -3.30
N PRO A 160 -1.02 8.91 -4.25
CA PRO A 160 -0.68 8.27 -5.52
C PRO A 160 0.31 9.05 -6.40
N SER A 161 0.50 10.36 -6.16
CA SER A 161 1.55 11.15 -6.83
C SER A 161 2.91 11.13 -6.12
N GLU A 162 3.06 10.38 -5.03
CA GLU A 162 4.34 10.23 -4.35
C GLU A 162 5.40 9.61 -5.27
N THR A 163 6.56 10.25 -5.34
CA THR A 163 7.71 9.82 -6.17
C THR A 163 8.86 9.29 -5.33
N ASN A 164 8.75 9.33 -3.99
CA ASN A 164 9.74 8.80 -3.08
C ASN A 164 9.45 7.34 -2.69
N PRO A 165 10.22 6.37 -3.20
CA PRO A 165 10.00 4.97 -2.88
C PRO A 165 10.15 4.68 -1.39
N LYS A 166 11.02 5.42 -0.69
CA LYS A 166 11.22 5.26 0.76
C LYS A 166 9.96 5.62 1.55
N LEU A 167 9.29 6.71 1.20
CA LEU A 167 8.06 7.12 1.86
C LEU A 167 6.94 6.09 1.66
N ILE A 168 6.79 5.57 0.44
CA ILE A 168 5.78 4.55 0.13
C ILE A 168 6.08 3.27 0.92
N TYR A 169 7.33 2.82 0.91
CA TYR A 169 7.77 1.62 1.64
C TYR A 169 7.57 1.75 3.15
N ASP A 170 8.00 2.87 3.75
CA ASP A 170 7.83 3.11 5.19
C ASP A 170 6.36 3.17 5.58
N LEU A 171 5.52 3.79 4.75
CA LEU A 171 4.07 3.82 4.97
C LEU A 171 3.46 2.41 4.94
N VAL A 172 3.93 1.52 4.05
CA VAL A 172 3.49 0.12 4.02
C VAL A 172 3.86 -0.60 5.32
N GLN A 173 5.12 -0.48 5.73
CA GLN A 173 5.64 -1.11 6.95
C GLN A 173 4.95 -0.58 8.22
N GLU A 174 4.50 0.67 8.21
CA GLU A 174 3.78 1.27 9.34
C GLU A 174 2.27 0.94 9.32
N ALA A 175 1.61 1.10 8.18
CA ALA A 175 0.15 1.07 8.08
C ALA A 175 -0.43 -0.34 8.20
N LEU A 176 0.20 -1.33 7.57
CA LEU A 176 -0.38 -2.67 7.49
C LEU A 176 -0.39 -3.42 8.84
N PRO A 177 0.70 -3.41 9.65
CA PRO A 177 0.65 -4.01 10.99
C PRO A 177 -0.35 -3.32 11.90
N LYS A 178 -0.44 -1.97 11.82
CA LYS A 178 -1.43 -1.18 12.58
C LYS A 178 -2.85 -1.59 12.22
N ALA A 179 -3.17 -1.68 10.92
CA ALA A 179 -4.49 -2.07 10.43
C ALA A 179 -4.86 -3.52 10.82
N ALA A 180 -3.89 -4.41 10.96
CA ALA A 180 -4.12 -5.79 11.41
C ALA A 180 -4.43 -5.90 12.91
N GLY A 181 -3.86 -5.01 13.73
CA GLY A 181 -4.15 -4.94 15.18
C GLY A 181 -5.50 -4.30 15.52
N GLU A 182 -6.15 -3.63 14.57
CA GLU A 182 -7.48 -3.06 14.78
C GLU A 182 -8.56 -4.14 14.74
N GLY A 183 -9.38 -4.22 15.78
CA GLY A 183 -10.55 -5.11 15.81
C GLY A 183 -11.86 -4.43 15.39
N VAL A 184 -12.91 -5.22 15.18
CA VAL A 184 -14.27 -4.76 14.82
C VAL A 184 -14.78 -3.65 15.75
N ALA A 185 -14.55 -3.79 17.05
CA ALA A 185 -14.95 -2.78 18.04
C ALA A 185 -14.21 -1.44 17.84
N SER A 186 -12.95 -1.47 17.38
CA SER A 186 -12.19 -0.27 17.04
C SER A 186 -12.79 0.43 15.83
N TRP A 187 -13.07 -0.32 14.75
CA TRP A 187 -13.67 0.23 13.53
C TRP A 187 -15.07 0.79 13.77
N LEU A 188 -15.91 0.10 14.55
CA LEU A 188 -17.23 0.60 14.94
C LEU A 188 -17.14 1.87 15.79
N ARG A 189 -16.21 1.90 16.76
CA ARG A 189 -15.98 3.10 17.59
C ARG A 189 -15.53 4.27 16.73
N GLU A 190 -14.59 4.04 15.82
CA GLU A 190 -14.12 5.07 14.90
C GLU A 190 -15.25 5.55 14.00
N LEU A 191 -15.99 4.65 13.36
CA LEU A 191 -17.14 5.00 12.52
C LEU A 191 -18.18 5.81 13.30
N ASN A 192 -18.38 5.50 14.58
CA ASN A 192 -19.30 6.23 15.43
C ASN A 192 -18.76 7.62 15.85
N CYS A 193 -17.47 7.90 15.76
CA CYS A 193 -16.88 9.18 16.20
C CYS A 193 -16.31 10.03 15.05
N ILE A 194 -16.15 9.45 13.86
CA ILE A 194 -15.50 10.10 12.72
C ILE A 194 -16.20 11.40 12.32
N SER A 195 -15.44 12.39 11.89
CA SER A 195 -15.94 13.67 11.39
C SER A 195 -15.03 14.28 10.30
N PRO A 196 -15.57 14.96 9.28
CA PRO A 196 -14.76 15.67 8.28
C PRO A 196 -13.84 16.76 8.86
N SER A 197 -14.15 17.25 10.05
CA SER A 197 -13.40 18.31 10.74
C SER A 197 -12.11 17.82 11.40
N GLU A 198 -11.86 16.51 11.44
CA GLU A 198 -10.67 15.97 12.08
C GLU A 198 -9.37 16.48 11.43
N PRO A 199 -8.33 16.78 12.24
CA PRO A 199 -7.07 17.31 11.72
C PRO A 199 -6.44 16.44 10.63
N ARG A 200 -6.56 15.11 10.75
CA ARG A 200 -6.01 14.14 9.79
C ARG A 200 -6.61 14.26 8.38
N PHE A 201 -7.79 14.87 8.22
CA PHE A 201 -8.40 15.06 6.91
C PHE A 201 -8.05 16.39 6.27
N GLY A 202 -7.40 17.32 6.99
CA GLY A 202 -7.08 18.65 6.47
C GLY A 202 -8.31 19.42 5.94
N GLY A 203 -9.49 19.15 6.50
CA GLY A 203 -10.78 19.69 6.03
C GLY A 203 -11.22 19.18 4.65
N SER A 204 -10.66 18.06 4.17
CA SER A 204 -10.98 17.43 2.89
C SER A 204 -12.11 16.42 3.04
N LEU A 205 -13.25 16.71 2.40
CA LEU A 205 -14.36 15.75 2.33
C LEU A 205 -13.97 14.45 1.60
N ARG A 206 -12.98 14.52 0.69
CA ARG A 206 -12.46 13.34 -0.01
C ARG A 206 -11.81 12.36 0.97
N GLU A 207 -10.96 12.86 1.87
CA GLU A 207 -10.26 12.01 2.84
C GLU A 207 -11.24 11.36 3.83
N TYR A 208 -12.27 12.12 4.24
CA TYR A 208 -13.39 11.57 5.01
C TYR A 208 -14.08 10.41 4.27
N CYS A 209 -14.40 10.59 2.99
CA CYS A 209 -15.03 9.56 2.15
C CYS A 209 -14.15 8.30 2.00
N LEU A 210 -12.84 8.48 1.82
CA LEU A 210 -11.88 7.38 1.73
C LEU A 210 -11.85 6.59 3.04
N ARG A 211 -11.79 7.27 4.19
CA ARG A 211 -11.80 6.61 5.50
C ARG A 211 -13.11 5.87 5.77
N LEU A 212 -14.26 6.46 5.42
CA LEU A 212 -15.56 5.78 5.51
C LEU A 212 -15.62 4.51 4.66
N SER A 213 -15.11 4.55 3.43
CA SER A 213 -15.09 3.40 2.53
C SER A 213 -14.14 2.29 3.04
N TYR A 214 -13.02 2.68 3.64
CA TYR A 214 -12.14 1.75 4.36
C TYR A 214 -12.86 1.08 5.53
N LEU A 215 -13.46 1.85 6.44
CA LEU A 215 -14.15 1.32 7.62
C LEU A 215 -15.29 0.38 7.23
N ARG A 216 -16.11 0.75 6.24
CA ARG A 216 -17.18 -0.13 5.73
C ARG A 216 -16.61 -1.45 5.21
N ARG A 217 -15.56 -1.43 4.39
CA ARG A 217 -14.97 -2.69 3.88
C ARG A 217 -14.46 -3.59 4.99
N ARG A 218 -13.73 -3.04 5.96
CA ARG A 218 -13.22 -3.82 7.10
C ARG A 218 -14.34 -4.44 7.92
N LEU A 219 -15.42 -3.69 8.14
CA LEU A 219 -16.59 -4.20 8.87
C LEU A 219 -17.36 -5.31 8.14
N TYR A 220 -17.34 -5.34 6.80
CA TYR A 220 -18.06 -6.35 6.01
C TYR A 220 -17.24 -7.62 5.77
N VAL A 221 -15.92 -7.51 5.87
CA VAL A 221 -15.02 -8.67 5.91
C VAL A 221 -15.11 -9.37 7.28
N ALA A 222 -15.41 -8.63 8.35
CA ALA A 222 -15.53 -9.20 9.68
C ALA A 222 -16.91 -9.82 9.94
N GLU A 223 -16.93 -10.90 10.73
CA GLU A 223 -18.16 -11.49 11.24
C GLU A 223 -18.38 -11.11 12.72
N PRO A 224 -19.61 -10.74 13.12
CA PRO A 224 -20.81 -10.56 12.29
C PRO A 224 -20.79 -9.26 11.49
N GLN A 225 -21.32 -9.31 10.26
CA GLN A 225 -21.45 -8.12 9.41
C GLN A 225 -22.47 -7.13 10.00
N PRO A 226 -22.18 -5.82 10.01
CA PRO A 226 -23.13 -4.83 10.49
C PRO A 226 -24.29 -4.65 9.51
N ASN A 227 -25.40 -4.13 10.03
CA ASN A 227 -26.51 -3.68 9.19
C ASN A 227 -26.11 -2.44 8.36
N ASP A 228 -26.33 -2.46 7.04
CA ASP A 228 -26.09 -1.33 6.13
C ASP A 228 -26.68 -0.01 6.65
N ASN A 229 -27.89 -0.04 7.20
CA ASN A 229 -28.55 1.14 7.74
C ASN A 229 -27.80 1.70 8.95
N LEU A 230 -27.23 0.85 9.81
CA LEU A 230 -26.43 1.30 10.94
C LEU A 230 -25.18 2.04 10.47
N VAL A 231 -24.50 1.48 9.46
CA VAL A 231 -23.30 2.08 8.87
C VAL A 231 -23.64 3.43 8.22
N LEU A 232 -24.76 3.52 7.50
CA LEU A 232 -25.24 4.77 6.92
C LEU A 232 -25.61 5.81 7.98
N VAL A 233 -26.34 5.42 9.03
CA VAL A 233 -26.67 6.32 10.15
C VAL A 233 -25.41 6.90 10.77
N MET A 234 -24.42 6.06 11.09
CA MET A 234 -23.16 6.54 11.68
C MET A 234 -22.39 7.47 10.74
N ALA A 235 -22.31 7.13 9.45
CA ALA A 235 -21.63 7.96 8.45
C ALA A 235 -22.31 9.32 8.22
N ILE A 236 -23.65 9.36 8.26
CA ILE A 236 -24.43 10.60 8.17
C ILE A 236 -24.25 11.44 9.44
N LEU A 237 -24.39 10.83 10.63
CA LEU A 237 -24.17 11.54 11.89
C LEU A 237 -22.75 12.09 12.01
N GLY A 238 -21.74 11.36 11.54
CA GLY A 238 -20.35 11.82 11.51
C GLY A 238 -20.13 13.02 10.60
N LEU A 239 -20.83 13.07 9.47
CA LEU A 239 -20.82 14.22 8.56
C LEU A 239 -21.38 15.46 9.26
N GLY A 240 -22.49 15.31 9.98
CA GLY A 240 -23.16 16.40 10.70
C GLY A 240 -22.39 16.95 11.91
N ARG A 241 -21.30 16.32 12.34
CA ARG A 241 -20.42 16.85 13.41
C ARG A 241 -19.62 18.06 12.96
N ASP A 242 -19.43 18.23 11.66
CA ASP A 242 -18.85 19.43 11.09
C ASP A 242 -19.98 20.36 10.65
N ALA A 243 -20.05 21.55 11.26
CA ALA A 243 -21.06 22.57 10.99
C ALA A 243 -21.16 22.93 9.50
N LYS A 244 -20.08 22.78 8.73
CA LYS A 244 -20.07 23.02 7.28
C LYS A 244 -21.01 22.06 6.52
N TYR A 245 -21.28 20.88 7.07
CA TYR A 245 -22.05 19.82 6.43
C TYR A 245 -23.33 19.44 7.20
N GLU A 246 -23.73 20.23 8.19
CA GLU A 246 -24.91 19.96 9.02
C GLU A 246 -26.19 19.86 8.18
N ASP A 247 -26.46 20.84 7.31
CA ASP A 247 -27.63 20.83 6.42
C ASP A 247 -27.65 19.61 5.49
N LEU A 248 -26.47 19.24 4.98
CA LEU A 248 -26.30 18.07 4.13
C LEU A 248 -26.58 16.79 4.93
N SER A 249 -26.05 16.67 6.14
CA SER A 249 -26.31 15.55 7.04
C SER A 249 -27.81 15.40 7.31
N MET A 250 -28.51 16.50 7.62
CA MET A 250 -29.96 16.50 7.85
C MET A 250 -30.75 16.05 6.61
N ALA A 251 -30.39 16.58 5.43
CA ALA A 251 -31.04 16.18 4.17
C ALA A 251 -30.83 14.70 3.84
N LEU A 252 -29.62 14.16 4.08
CA LEU A 252 -29.30 12.75 3.87
C LEU A 252 -30.02 11.86 4.90
N GLY A 253 -30.14 12.31 6.16
CA GLY A 253 -30.91 11.64 7.20
C GLY A 253 -32.38 11.46 6.83
N GLN A 254 -33.03 12.52 6.33
CA GLN A 254 -34.41 12.43 5.86
C GLN A 254 -34.58 11.48 4.67
N GLN A 255 -33.59 11.41 3.76
CA GLN A 255 -33.62 10.46 2.65
C GLN A 255 -33.46 9.01 3.13
N LEU A 256 -32.65 8.79 4.16
CA LEU A 256 -32.47 7.49 4.79
C LEU A 256 -33.76 7.02 5.49
N GLU A 257 -34.45 7.89 6.22
CA GLU A 257 -35.74 7.58 6.86
C GLU A 257 -36.82 7.18 5.85
N ARG A 258 -36.80 7.77 4.65
CA ARG A 258 -37.71 7.42 3.55
C ARG A 258 -37.33 6.12 2.82
N GLY A 259 -36.25 5.45 3.22
CA GLY A 259 -35.78 4.20 2.62
C GLY A 259 -35.13 4.36 1.25
N GLY A 260 -34.82 5.59 0.81
CA GLY A 260 -34.28 5.88 -0.51
C GLY A 260 -32.75 5.93 -0.58
N MET A 261 -32.06 5.62 0.52
CA MET A 261 -30.63 5.84 0.67
C MET A 261 -29.84 4.53 0.66
N SER A 262 -28.86 4.47 -0.23
CA SER A 262 -27.88 3.38 -0.32
C SER A 262 -26.47 3.94 -0.15
N TRP A 263 -25.49 3.07 0.15
CA TRP A 263 -24.09 3.48 0.23
C TRP A 263 -23.59 4.16 -1.05
N ALA A 264 -23.95 3.63 -2.21
CA ALA A 264 -23.55 4.20 -3.49
C ALA A 264 -24.11 5.62 -3.69
N ARG A 265 -25.38 5.83 -3.32
CA ARG A 265 -26.02 7.15 -3.39
C ARG A 265 -25.39 8.13 -2.41
N PHE A 266 -25.17 7.70 -1.17
CA PHE A 266 -24.47 8.48 -0.15
C PHE A 266 -23.09 8.95 -0.61
N MET A 267 -22.26 8.04 -1.10
CA MET A 267 -20.92 8.38 -1.59
C MET A 267 -20.97 9.27 -2.83
N GLY A 268 -21.95 9.06 -3.72
CA GLY A 268 -22.19 9.90 -4.89
C GLY A 268 -22.54 11.35 -4.53
N ASP A 269 -23.42 11.55 -3.55
CA ASP A 269 -23.80 12.88 -3.08
C ASP A 269 -22.61 13.62 -2.45
N LEU A 270 -21.79 12.93 -1.64
CA LEU A 270 -20.56 13.51 -1.07
C LEU A 270 -19.53 13.86 -2.14
N ALA A 271 -19.33 12.99 -3.14
CA ALA A 271 -18.45 13.27 -4.26
C ALA A 271 -18.92 14.49 -5.07
N GLY A 272 -20.24 14.63 -5.27
CA GLY A 272 -20.83 15.80 -5.93
C GLY A 272 -20.60 17.10 -5.16
N VAL A 273 -20.73 17.08 -3.82
CA VAL A 273 -20.43 18.22 -2.95
C VAL A 273 -18.94 18.57 -3.00
N HIS A 274 -18.06 17.58 -2.90
CA HIS A 274 -16.61 17.79 -3.03
C HIS A 274 -16.26 18.42 -4.37
N GLY A 275 -16.81 17.92 -5.48
CA GLY A 275 -16.61 18.47 -6.82
C GLY A 275 -17.02 19.94 -6.93
N ARG A 276 -18.17 20.33 -6.35
CA ARG A 276 -18.61 21.74 -6.30
C ARG A 276 -17.65 22.60 -5.49
N GLN A 277 -17.18 22.13 -4.33
CA GLN A 277 -16.22 22.87 -3.51
C GLN A 277 -14.88 23.08 -4.22
N VAL A 278 -14.39 22.08 -4.94
CA VAL A 278 -13.18 22.20 -5.76
C VAL A 278 -13.37 23.20 -6.89
N ALA A 279 -14.53 23.18 -7.56
CA ALA A 279 -14.84 24.12 -8.63
C ALA A 279 -14.90 25.58 -8.11
N GLU A 280 -15.54 25.83 -6.97
CA GLU A 280 -15.59 27.17 -6.37
C GLU A 280 -14.22 27.67 -5.94
N ARG A 281 -13.37 26.83 -5.34
CA ARG A 281 -11.97 27.20 -5.01
C ARG A 281 -11.14 27.56 -6.23
N ARG A 282 -11.40 26.91 -7.38
CA ARG A 282 -10.73 27.26 -8.65
C ARG A 282 -11.21 28.61 -9.19
N LYS A 283 -12.51 28.91 -9.08
CA LYS A 283 -13.07 30.22 -9.49
C LYS A 283 -12.51 31.36 -8.65
N THR A 284 -12.44 31.21 -7.33
CA THR A 284 -11.89 32.25 -6.44
C THR A 284 -10.40 32.48 -6.69
N ARG A 285 -9.61 31.43 -6.91
CA ARG A 285 -8.19 31.58 -7.27
C ARG A 285 -7.97 32.33 -8.58
N ARG A 286 -8.81 32.10 -9.59
CA ARG A 286 -8.75 32.83 -10.87
C ARG A 286 -9.09 34.31 -10.69
N LYS A 287 -10.15 34.63 -9.94
CA LYS A 287 -10.53 36.02 -9.66
C LYS A 287 -9.44 36.81 -8.92
N VAL A 288 -8.76 36.19 -7.94
CA VAL A 288 -7.66 36.83 -7.20
C VAL A 288 -6.43 37.09 -8.10
N GLN A 289 -6.23 36.33 -9.16
CA GLN A 289 -5.16 36.56 -10.14
C GLN A 289 -5.53 37.61 -11.20
N GLU A 290 -6.81 37.97 -11.34
CA GLU A 290 -7.32 38.90 -12.36
C GLU A 290 -7.54 40.32 -11.83
N GLU A 291 -7.33 40.60 -10.53
CA GLU A 291 -7.28 41.97 -10.00
C GLU A 291 -5.88 42.56 -10.20
N PRO A 292 -5.68 43.52 -11.14
CA PRO A 292 -4.41 44.23 -11.25
C PRO A 292 -4.24 45.17 -10.04
N VAL A 293 -3.02 45.18 -9.50
CA VAL A 293 -2.52 46.22 -8.57
C VAL A 293 -2.39 47.54 -9.31
#